data_AF-A0A943RTQ4-F1
#
_entry.id   AF-A0A943RTQ4-F1
#
_cell.length_a   1.000
_cell.length_b   1.000
_cell.length_c   1.000
_cell.angle_alpha   90.00
_cell.angle_beta   90.00
_cell.angle_gamma   90.00
#
_symmetry.space_group_name_H-M   'P 1'
#
loop_
_entity.id
_entity.type
_entity.pdbx_description
1 polymer ?
#
loop_
_entity_poly.entity_id
_entity_poly.type
_entity_poly.pdbx_seq_one_letter_code
_entity_poly.pdbx_strand_id
1 'polypeptide(L)'
;MYFATIIAIIVLLIWLAVIAAGIYLFVLIIKALKKYIGSKEVREEKRIVRKSLAELLRENRVRCKMTQEFVAETLGVSRQAVSKWENGTADPSTSNLIALAKLYDVSAEDLLKSITTEAASGQSADHSSENL
;
A
#
# COMPACT_ATOMS: atom_id res chain seq x y z
N MET A 1 -45.15 -33.20 34.66
CA MET A 1 -44.40 -33.51 33.41
C MET A 1 -44.33 -32.31 32.48
N TYR A 2 -45.44 -31.69 32.09
CA TYR A 2 -45.45 -30.50 31.20
C TYR A 2 -44.70 -29.26 31.71
N PHE A 3 -44.71 -28.99 33.02
CA PHE A 3 -43.98 -27.84 33.58
C PHE A 3 -42.45 -27.97 33.41
N ALA A 4 -41.90 -29.17 33.64
CA ALA A 4 -40.47 -29.44 33.48
C ALA A 4 -40.03 -29.34 32.00
N THR A 5 -40.88 -29.77 31.06
CA THR A 5 -40.59 -29.63 29.62
C THR A 5 -40.60 -28.18 29.17
N ILE A 6 -41.49 -27.34 29.71
CA ILE A 6 -41.54 -25.90 29.40
C ILE A 6 -40.27 -25.21 29.92
N ILE A 7 -39.83 -25.51 31.14
CA ILE A 7 -38.59 -24.96 31.71
C ILE A 7 -37.38 -25.39 30.87
N ALA A 8 -37.30 -26.67 30.47
CA ALA A 8 -36.19 -27.16 29.65
C ALA A 8 -36.09 -26.43 28.30
N ILE A 9 -37.23 -26.13 27.66
CA ILE A 9 -37.28 -25.36 26.42
C ILE A 9 -36.79 -23.92 26.65
N ILE A 10 -37.22 -23.27 27.73
CA ILE A 10 -36.77 -21.91 28.08
C ILE A 10 -35.26 -21.88 28.29
N VAL A 11 -34.71 -22.84 29.03
CA VAL A 11 -33.26 -22.94 29.27
C VAL A 11 -32.49 -23.16 27.97
N LEU A 12 -33.00 -23.98 27.05
CA LEU A 12 -32.41 -24.22 25.73
C LEU A 12 -32.37 -22.92 24.91
N LEU A 13 -33.46 -22.15 24.91
CA LEU A 13 -33.53 -20.87 24.21
C LEU A 13 -32.53 -19.84 24.78
N ILE A 14 -32.34 -19.82 26.10
CA ILE A 14 -31.33 -18.95 26.75
C ILE A 14 -29.92 -19.36 26.30
N TRP A 15 -29.59 -20.65 26.31
CA TRP A 15 -28.30 -21.14 25.83
C TRP A 15 -28.05 -20.78 24.36
N LEU A 16 -29.07 -20.90 23.50
CA LEU A 16 -28.98 -20.52 22.09
C LEU A 16 -28.70 -19.02 21.94
N ALA A 17 -29.36 -18.17 22.74
CA ALA A 17 -29.11 -16.74 22.75
C ALA A 17 -27.68 -16.40 23.21
N VAL A 18 -27.17 -17.09 24.24
CA VAL A 18 -25.79 -16.92 24.73
C VAL A 18 -24.77 -17.34 23.66
N ILE A 19 -25.00 -18.46 22.98
CA ILE A 19 -24.12 -18.92 21.88
C ILE A 19 -24.13 -17.91 20.73
N ALA A 20 -25.30 -17.42 20.32
CA ALA A 20 -25.42 -16.41 19.27
C ALA A 20 -24.66 -15.11 19.63
N ALA A 21 -24.76 -14.66 20.89
CA ALA A 21 -24.01 -13.52 21.38
C ALA A 21 -22.49 -13.75 21.37
N GLY A 22 -22.04 -14.96 21.74
CA GLY A 22 -20.64 -15.37 21.69
C GLY A 22 -20.09 -15.37 20.26
N ILE A 23 -20.83 -15.95 19.32
CA ILE A 23 -20.48 -15.95 17.89
C ILE A 23 -20.39 -14.51 17.37
N TYR A 24 -21.35 -13.66 17.73
CA TYR A 24 -21.36 -12.25 17.34
C TYR A 24 -20.10 -11.51 17.86
N LEU A 25 -19.75 -11.70 19.12
CA LEU A 25 -18.54 -11.11 19.71
C LEU A 25 -17.27 -11.59 19.00
N PHE A 26 -17.19 -12.88 18.68
CA PHE A 26 -16.07 -13.46 17.97
C PHE A 26 -15.90 -12.86 16.56
N VAL A 27 -17.00 -12.68 15.82
CA VAL A 27 -16.99 -11.99 14.52
C VAL A 27 -16.51 -10.55 14.66
N LEU A 28 -16.92 -9.84 15.72
CA LEU A 28 -16.44 -8.48 15.99
C LEU A 28 -14.93 -8.45 16.26
N ILE A 29 -14.40 -9.41 17.03
CA ILE A 29 -12.95 -9.53 17.29
C ILE A 29 -12.19 -9.77 15.98
N ILE A 30 -12.64 -10.69 15.13
CA ILE A 30 -11.99 -10.93 13.83
C ILE A 30 -12.04 -9.68 12.95
N LYS A 31 -13.20 -8.99 12.88
CA LYS A 31 -13.31 -7.75 12.09
C LYS A 31 -12.42 -6.64 12.65
N ALA A 32 -12.30 -6.53 13.97
CA ALA A 32 -11.42 -5.57 14.63
C ALA A 32 -9.94 -5.89 14.36
N LEU A 33 -9.54 -7.15 14.48
CA LEU A 33 -8.17 -7.63 14.18
C LEU A 33 -7.80 -7.41 12.72
N LYS A 34 -8.69 -7.77 11.77
CA LYS A 34 -8.48 -7.55 10.34
C LYS A 34 -8.30 -6.05 10.02
N LYS A 35 -9.06 -5.18 10.69
CA LYS A 35 -8.93 -3.72 10.55
C LYS A 35 -7.64 -3.19 11.20
N TYR A 36 -7.21 -3.76 12.32
CA TYR A 36 -6.02 -3.35 13.05
C TYR A 36 -4.72 -3.72 12.31
N ILE A 37 -4.63 -4.96 11.80
CA ILE A 37 -3.47 -5.44 11.02
C ILE A 37 -3.43 -4.83 9.61
N GLY A 38 -4.58 -4.61 8.98
CA GLY A 38 -4.62 -4.19 7.56
C GLY A 38 -4.43 -2.70 7.28
N SER A 39 -4.25 -1.83 8.29
CA SER A 39 -4.37 -0.37 8.09
C SER A 39 -3.14 0.47 8.41
N LYS A 40 -2.09 -0.08 9.03
CA LYS A 40 -0.93 0.73 9.45
C LYS A 40 0.35 0.50 8.66
N GLU A 41 0.77 -0.73 8.37
CA GLU A 41 2.08 -0.95 7.73
C GLU A 41 2.09 -0.66 6.22
N VAL A 42 1.15 -1.22 5.46
CA VAL A 42 1.16 -1.10 3.97
C VAL A 42 0.87 0.33 3.48
N ARG A 43 0.28 1.20 4.30
CA ARG A 43 0.05 2.61 3.96
C ARG A 43 1.24 3.50 4.26
N GLU A 44 2.05 3.13 5.25
CA GLU A 44 3.19 3.93 5.68
C GLU A 44 4.42 3.67 4.81
N GLU A 45 4.68 2.40 4.44
CA GLU A 45 5.72 2.06 3.45
C GLU A 45 5.51 2.83 2.14
N LYS A 46 4.29 2.74 1.58
CA LYS A 46 3.94 3.49 0.37
C LYS A 46 4.09 5.00 0.53
N ARG A 47 3.94 5.55 1.74
CA ARG A 47 4.14 7.00 2.00
C ARG A 47 5.61 7.37 2.07
N ILE A 48 6.45 6.54 2.67
CA ILE A 48 7.90 6.74 2.75
C ILE A 48 8.50 6.64 1.34
N VAL A 49 8.12 5.64 0.56
CA VAL A 49 8.56 5.45 -0.84
C VAL A 49 8.12 6.61 -1.74
N ARG A 50 6.87 7.05 -1.61
CA ARG A 50 6.38 8.19 -2.39
C ARG A 50 7.11 9.47 -2.05
N LYS A 51 7.46 9.67 -0.77
CA LYS A 51 8.26 10.82 -0.35
C LYS A 51 9.66 10.75 -0.93
N SER A 52 10.33 9.60 -0.87
CA SER A 52 11.69 9.44 -1.37
C SER A 52 11.78 9.62 -2.89
N LEU A 53 10.85 9.05 -3.67
CA LEU A 53 10.82 9.24 -5.12
C LEU A 53 10.48 10.69 -5.51
N ALA A 54 9.49 11.29 -4.85
CA ALA A 54 9.09 12.68 -5.12
C ALA A 54 10.22 13.68 -4.83
N GLU A 55 10.91 13.51 -3.70
CA GLU A 55 12.08 14.30 -3.32
C GLU A 55 13.21 14.11 -4.33
N LEU A 56 13.53 12.86 -4.70
CA LEU A 56 14.57 12.56 -5.69
C LEU A 56 14.28 13.19 -7.05
N LEU A 57 13.04 13.15 -7.54
CA LEU A 57 12.68 13.79 -8.81
C LEU A 57 12.89 15.31 -8.76
N ARG A 58 12.47 15.94 -7.65
CA ARG A 58 12.64 17.37 -7.43
C ARG A 58 14.11 17.75 -7.34
N GLU A 59 14.90 16.99 -6.60
CA GLU A 59 16.35 17.21 -6.45
C GLU A 59 17.08 17.11 -7.78
N ASN A 60 16.81 16.06 -8.56
CA ASN A 60 17.39 15.90 -9.89
C ASN A 60 17.00 17.05 -10.83
N ARG A 61 15.72 17.48 -10.82
CA ARG A 61 15.29 18.64 -11.61
C ARG A 61 16.06 19.91 -11.24
N VAL A 62 16.22 20.18 -9.94
CA VAL A 62 16.95 21.36 -9.45
C VAL A 62 18.43 21.27 -9.78
N ARG A 63 19.05 20.08 -9.65
CA ARG A 63 20.43 19.81 -10.03
C ARG A 63 20.67 20.11 -11.51
N CYS A 64 19.73 19.68 -12.37
CA CYS A 64 19.74 19.96 -13.80
C CYS A 64 19.30 21.39 -14.16
N LYS A 65 18.97 22.24 -13.17
CA LYS A 65 18.51 23.63 -13.33
C LYS A 65 17.30 23.79 -14.25
N MET A 66 16.39 22.81 -14.24
CA MET A 66 15.20 22.80 -15.09
C MET A 66 13.95 23.29 -14.34
N THR A 67 12.99 23.87 -15.05
CA THR A 67 11.66 24.20 -14.50
C THR A 67 10.72 22.99 -14.65
N GLN A 68 9.62 22.97 -13.89
CA GLN A 68 8.61 21.91 -14.04
C GLN A 68 7.96 21.97 -15.43
N GLU A 69 7.81 23.18 -15.97
CA GLU A 69 7.34 23.47 -17.32
C GLU A 69 8.27 22.86 -18.37
N PHE A 70 9.58 23.07 -18.24
CA PHE A 70 10.55 22.51 -19.18
C PHE A 70 10.54 20.97 -19.18
N VAL A 71 10.49 20.35 -17.99
CA VAL A 71 10.40 18.89 -17.86
C VAL A 71 9.10 18.38 -18.49
N ALA A 72 7.99 19.07 -18.25
CA ALA A 72 6.69 18.69 -18.79
C ALA A 72 6.64 18.75 -20.31
N GLU A 73 7.15 19.85 -20.90
CA GLU A 73 7.27 20.01 -22.35
C GLU A 73 8.16 18.93 -22.96
N THR A 74 9.31 18.65 -22.35
CA THR A 74 10.26 17.64 -22.83
C THR A 74 9.66 16.23 -22.81
N LEU A 75 8.83 15.92 -21.82
CA LEU A 75 8.18 14.62 -21.67
C LEU A 75 6.81 14.51 -22.37
N GLY A 76 6.30 15.61 -22.95
CA GLY A 76 4.98 15.65 -23.56
C GLY A 76 3.83 15.45 -22.56
N VAL A 77 4.02 15.87 -21.30
CA VAL A 77 3.02 15.76 -20.23
C VAL A 77 2.60 17.13 -19.73
N SER A 78 1.54 17.20 -18.91
CA SER A 78 1.15 18.48 -18.30
C SER A 78 2.10 18.85 -17.16
N ARG A 79 2.35 20.15 -16.99
CA ARG A 79 3.07 20.69 -15.83
C ARG A 79 2.47 20.25 -14.50
N GLN A 80 1.13 20.12 -14.44
CA GLN A 80 0.44 19.61 -13.25
C GLN A 80 0.80 18.15 -12.96
N ALA A 81 1.07 17.33 -13.96
CA ALA A 81 1.54 15.96 -13.75
C ALA A 81 2.91 15.96 -13.06
N VAL A 82 3.86 16.75 -13.56
CA VAL A 82 5.20 16.90 -12.95
C VAL A 82 5.10 17.40 -11.51
N SER A 83 4.25 18.41 -11.27
CA SER A 83 3.98 18.91 -9.91
C SER A 83 3.42 17.83 -8.99
N LYS A 84 2.51 16.98 -9.47
CA LYS A 84 1.94 15.89 -8.66
C LYS A 84 2.97 14.82 -8.31
N TRP A 85 3.89 14.50 -9.23
CA TRP A 85 4.98 13.55 -9.03
C TRP A 85 5.97 14.07 -7.98
N GLU A 86 6.43 15.32 -8.11
CA GLU A 86 7.35 15.96 -7.14
C GLU A 86 6.73 16.19 -5.76
N ASN A 87 5.40 16.09 -5.63
CA ASN A 87 4.68 16.20 -4.36
C ASN A 87 4.21 14.84 -3.82
N GLY A 88 4.51 13.72 -4.50
CA GLY A 88 4.12 12.37 -4.09
C GLY A 88 2.60 12.10 -4.11
N THR A 89 1.84 12.94 -4.83
CA THR A 89 0.37 12.85 -4.93
C THR A 89 -0.10 11.98 -6.09
N ALA A 90 0.78 11.73 -7.06
CA ALA A 90 0.60 10.77 -8.13
C ALA A 90 1.96 10.18 -8.51
N ASP A 91 1.96 8.99 -9.09
CA ASP A 91 3.18 8.31 -9.54
C ASP A 91 3.34 8.48 -11.07
N PRO A 92 4.55 8.73 -11.58
CA PRO A 92 4.81 8.69 -13.02
C PRO A 92 4.63 7.26 -13.55
N SER A 93 4.17 7.11 -14.79
CA SER A 93 4.18 5.80 -15.45
C SER A 93 5.61 5.30 -15.64
N THR A 94 5.80 3.99 -15.83
CA THR A 94 7.11 3.40 -16.11
C THR A 94 7.80 4.06 -17.31
N SER A 95 7.05 4.39 -18.36
CA SER A 95 7.56 5.13 -19.52
C SER A 95 8.10 6.51 -19.15
N ASN A 96 7.37 7.25 -18.32
CA ASN A 96 7.77 8.58 -17.87
C ASN A 96 8.96 8.51 -16.92
N LEU A 97 9.04 7.47 -16.08
CA LEU A 97 10.18 7.24 -15.21
C LEU A 97 11.48 7.03 -16.01
N ILE A 98 11.43 6.22 -17.06
CA ILE A 98 12.57 6.00 -17.97
C ILE A 98 12.95 7.31 -18.68
N ALA A 99 11.96 8.11 -19.10
CA ALA A 99 12.21 9.41 -19.72
C ALA A 99 12.85 10.41 -18.73
N LEU A 100 12.40 10.43 -17.47
CA LEU A 100 12.99 11.26 -16.40
C LEU A 100 14.44 10.84 -16.12
N ALA A 101 14.72 9.54 -16.06
CA ALA A 101 16.09 9.04 -15.86
C ALA A 101 17.04 9.53 -16.97
N LYS A 102 16.60 9.42 -18.23
CA LYS A 102 17.34 9.94 -19.39
C LYS A 102 17.49 11.46 -19.36
N LEU A 103 16.45 12.18 -18.98
CA LEU A 103 16.46 13.64 -18.95
C LEU A 103 17.40 14.21 -17.89
N TYR A 104 17.47 13.56 -16.73
CA TYR A 104 18.29 14.00 -15.60
C TYR A 104 19.73 13.44 -15.61
N ASP A 105 20.08 12.67 -16.64
CA ASP A 105 21.37 11.97 -16.77
C ASP A 105 21.73 11.18 -15.51
N VAL A 106 20.73 10.50 -14.94
CA VAL A 106 20.88 9.58 -13.82
C VAL A 106 20.68 8.17 -14.32
N SER A 107 21.52 7.26 -13.83
CA SER A 107 21.39 5.83 -14.05
C SER A 107 19.95 5.42 -13.72
N ALA A 108 19.25 4.85 -14.71
CA ALA A 108 17.88 4.38 -14.52
C ALA A 108 17.84 3.35 -13.40
N GLU A 109 18.95 2.65 -13.15
CA GLU A 109 19.15 1.72 -12.05
C GLU A 109 19.10 2.39 -10.66
N ASP A 110 19.46 3.67 -10.50
CA ASP A 110 19.36 4.40 -9.22
C ASP A 110 17.92 4.86 -8.96
N LEU A 111 17.23 5.37 -9.98
CA LEU A 111 15.80 5.68 -9.92
C LEU A 111 14.95 4.42 -9.73
N LEU A 112 15.29 3.34 -10.44
CA LEU A 112 14.63 2.04 -10.29
C LEU A 112 14.99 1.37 -8.97
N LYS A 113 16.21 1.48 -8.43
CA LYS A 113 16.54 0.93 -7.10
C LYS A 113 15.65 1.50 -6.00
N SER A 114 15.28 2.78 -6.06
CA SER A 114 14.32 3.34 -5.09
C SER A 114 12.92 2.72 -5.18
N ILE A 115 12.59 2.07 -6.30
CA ILE A 115 11.30 1.40 -6.56
C ILE A 115 11.41 -0.13 -6.38
N THR A 116 12.53 -0.73 -6.81
CA THR A 116 12.78 -2.18 -6.89
C THR A 116 13.42 -2.75 -5.62
N THR A 117 14.26 -1.98 -4.91
CA THR A 117 14.85 -2.45 -3.63
C THR A 117 13.76 -2.74 -2.60
N GLU A 118 12.57 -2.11 -2.74
CA GLU A 118 11.41 -2.43 -1.90
C GLU A 118 10.40 -3.40 -2.53
N ALA A 119 10.42 -3.62 -3.85
CA ALA A 119 9.67 -4.73 -4.44
C ALA A 119 10.26 -6.10 -4.01
N ALA A 120 11.57 -6.16 -3.76
CA ALA A 120 12.27 -7.36 -3.31
C ALA A 120 12.17 -7.62 -1.79
N SER A 121 11.85 -6.63 -0.95
CA SER A 121 11.65 -6.85 0.49
C SER A 121 10.30 -7.47 0.85
N GLY A 122 9.36 -7.53 -0.10
CA GLY A 122 8.07 -8.23 0.02
C GLY A 122 8.03 -9.64 -0.62
N GLN A 123 9.14 -10.14 -1.17
CA GLN A 123 9.21 -11.39 -1.93
C GLN A 123 10.48 -12.18 -1.57
N SER A 124 10.68 -12.49 -0.29
CA SER A 124 11.74 -13.40 0.17
C SER A 124 11.21 -14.49 1.13
N ALA A 125 9.98 -14.98 0.90
CA ALA A 125 9.42 -16.08 1.68
C ALA A 125 8.89 -17.27 0.84
N ASP A 126 9.03 -17.28 -0.50
CA ASP A 126 8.49 -18.40 -1.27
C ASP A 126 9.22 -18.67 -2.60
N HIS A 127 10.53 -18.99 -2.53
CA HIS A 127 11.17 -19.80 -3.57
C HIS A 127 12.46 -20.44 -3.02
N SER A 128 12.32 -21.37 -2.09
CA SER A 128 13.43 -22.23 -1.64
C SER A 128 12.89 -23.59 -1.22
N SER A 129 12.20 -24.28 -2.12
CA SER A 129 11.83 -25.70 -1.97
C SER A 129 11.40 -26.31 -3.31
N GLU A 130 12.25 -26.27 -4.33
CA GLU A 130 12.16 -27.25 -5.44
C GLU A 130 13.47 -27.26 -6.23
N ASN A 131 14.47 -27.93 -5.66
CA ASN A 131 15.56 -28.59 -6.38
C ASN A 131 16.35 -29.43 -5.38
N LEU A 132 15.80 -30.59 -5.04
CA LEU A 132 16.55 -31.80 -4.77
C LEU A 132 15.68 -33.02 -5.06
#